data_AF-A0A4R4PXU3-F1
#
_entry.id   AF-A0A4R4PXU3-F1
#
_cell.length_a   1.000
_cell.length_b   1.000
_cell.length_c   1.000
_cell.angle_alpha   90.00
_cell.angle_beta   90.00
_cell.angle_gamma   90.00
#
_symmetry.space_group_name_H-M   'P 1'
#
loop_
_entity.id
_entity.type
_entity.pdbx_description
1 polymer ?
#
loop_
_entity_poly.entity_id
_entity_poly.type
_entity_poly.pdbx_seq_one_letter_code
_entity_poly.pdbx_strand_id
1 'polypeptide(L)'
;MHSRRARPTLRALADDLTSGWTSPLALRYLRDKRYDELHPLSELPHPIIAKAAGSFGADPAEDSFVGQIVCVTQLRLLEIKSAQWRGAVWEDPESGVCWLVAAGLAKGEHRDHDDFYQRAKRENDSGDVARWLPVDEDKRLLRRETAARLMTEWELEVQGQVLEALRRVRDGGMHRIEVRQPRHVERKLAVIDLTVTAVREEGYQADEILLEIDTVQGSIGTNLEWQLTMRMLITLSPPVQSWDRYKGTYSTIAEPGAWAERTDQLATLVEAHELAVSQLGTSSHFVHARHLAGSTIEGRAVRAMCGVYFVPMQDHESMPKCETCSIRYGELPEQ
;
A
#
# COMPACT_ATOMS: atom_id res chain seq x y z
N MET A 1 -0.51 -9.68 13.20
CA MET A 1 -0.68 -8.95 14.47
C MET A 1 -1.29 -7.58 14.17
N HIS A 2 -2.19 -7.06 15.00
CA HIS A 2 -2.73 -5.71 14.83
C HIS A 2 -1.68 -4.67 15.20
N SER A 3 -1.80 -3.45 14.65
CA SER A 3 -1.00 -2.31 15.13
C SER A 3 -1.48 -1.92 16.53
N ARG A 4 -0.53 -1.64 17.43
CA ARG A 4 -0.82 -1.08 18.77
C ARG A 4 -0.97 0.44 18.77
N ARG A 5 -0.61 1.12 17.68
CA ARG A 5 -0.79 2.58 17.56
C ARG A 5 -2.24 2.92 17.85
N ALA A 6 -2.45 3.76 18.87
CA ALA A 6 -3.79 4.01 19.36
C ALA A 6 -4.67 4.64 18.26
N ARG A 7 -5.80 3.99 17.99
CA ARG A 7 -6.80 4.44 17.00
C ARG A 7 -8.10 4.83 17.69
N PRO A 8 -8.81 5.86 17.21
CA PRO A 8 -10.08 6.25 17.80
C PRO A 8 -11.19 5.23 17.47
N THR A 9 -12.17 5.11 18.36
CA THR A 9 -13.45 4.47 18.03
C THR A 9 -14.31 5.41 17.19
N LEU A 10 -15.22 4.85 16.39
CA LEU A 10 -16.18 5.63 15.60
C LEU A 10 -17.05 6.54 16.48
N ARG A 11 -17.37 6.09 17.70
CA ARG A 11 -18.12 6.88 18.69
C ARG A 11 -17.32 8.10 19.16
N ALA A 12 -16.03 7.91 19.46
CA ALA A 12 -15.16 9.04 19.81
C ALA A 12 -15.00 10.02 18.63
N LEU A 13 -14.90 9.51 17.40
CA LEU A 13 -14.84 10.37 16.21
C LEU A 13 -16.13 11.18 16.01
N ALA A 14 -17.30 10.57 16.19
CA ALA A 14 -18.59 11.22 15.95
C ALA A 14 -18.99 12.18 17.07
N ASP A 15 -18.80 11.78 18.34
CA ASP A 15 -19.40 12.47 19.47
C ASP A 15 -18.42 13.42 20.18
N ASP A 16 -17.14 13.04 20.23
CA ASP A 16 -16.13 13.75 21.03
C ASP A 16 -15.28 14.70 20.18
N LEU A 17 -14.94 14.28 18.96
CA LEU A 17 -14.02 14.99 18.07
C LEU A 17 -14.79 15.80 17.02
N THR A 18 -15.66 16.70 17.46
CA THR A 18 -16.45 17.56 16.58
C THR A 18 -15.71 18.84 16.12
N SER A 19 -14.53 19.11 16.68
CA SER A 19 -13.71 20.30 16.39
C SER A 19 -12.21 19.96 16.47
N GLY A 20 -11.32 20.92 16.16
CA GLY A 20 -9.87 20.73 16.30
C GLY A 20 -9.17 20.02 15.11
N TRP A 21 -9.91 19.75 14.04
CA TRP A 21 -9.39 19.13 12.81
C TRP A 21 -8.55 20.10 12.00
N THR A 22 -7.39 19.63 11.52
CA THR A 22 -6.56 20.42 10.61
C THR A 22 -7.01 20.30 9.15
N SER A 23 -7.78 19.27 8.80
CA SER A 23 -8.36 19.09 7.46
C SER A 23 -9.90 19.04 7.49
N PRO A 24 -10.60 19.90 6.73
CA PRO A 24 -12.06 19.85 6.58
C PRO A 24 -12.58 18.59 5.88
N LEU A 25 -11.74 17.89 5.12
CA LEU A 25 -12.15 16.70 4.34
C LEU A 25 -12.53 15.54 5.26
N ALA A 26 -11.77 15.30 6.33
CA ALA A 26 -12.03 14.24 7.30
C ALA A 26 -13.39 14.45 7.99
N LEU A 27 -13.72 15.69 8.37
CA LEU A 27 -15.01 16.05 8.94
C LEU A 27 -16.18 15.76 7.99
N ARG A 28 -16.00 16.01 6.68
CA ARG A 28 -17.02 15.71 5.69
C ARG A 28 -17.28 14.21 5.59
N TYR A 29 -16.23 13.39 5.51
CA TYR A 29 -16.40 11.94 5.45
C TYR A 29 -17.01 11.37 6.74
N LEU A 30 -16.67 11.92 7.92
CA LEU A 30 -17.31 11.54 9.19
C LEU A 30 -18.80 11.85 9.18
N ARG A 31 -19.19 13.07 8.79
CA ARG A 31 -20.59 13.48 8.71
C ARG A 31 -21.39 12.62 7.72
N ASP A 32 -20.78 12.30 6.59
CA ASP A 32 -21.39 11.50 5.53
C ASP A 32 -21.28 9.99 5.82
N LYS A 33 -20.75 9.59 7.00
CA LYS A 33 -20.53 8.20 7.46
C LYS A 33 -19.71 7.34 6.48
N ARG A 34 -18.81 7.96 5.72
CA ARG A 34 -17.90 7.32 4.77
C ARG A 34 -16.63 6.85 5.47
N TYR A 35 -16.76 5.94 6.43
CA TYR A 35 -15.65 5.52 7.29
C TYR A 35 -14.52 4.81 6.54
N ASP A 36 -14.85 4.13 5.44
CA ASP A 36 -13.86 3.46 4.60
C ASP A 36 -12.88 4.43 3.92
N GLU A 37 -13.22 5.72 3.80
CA GLU A 37 -12.37 6.77 3.22
C GLU A 37 -11.48 7.47 4.26
N LEU A 38 -11.66 7.15 5.54
CA LEU A 38 -10.95 7.78 6.67
C LEU A 38 -9.73 6.98 7.11
N HIS A 39 -9.42 5.88 6.42
CA HIS A 39 -8.32 5.01 6.79
C HIS A 39 -6.95 5.60 6.47
N PRO A 40 -5.93 5.33 7.31
CA PRO A 40 -6.03 4.67 8.61
C PRO A 40 -6.54 5.63 9.72
N LEU A 41 -7.44 5.15 10.60
CA LEU A 41 -8.04 6.01 11.64
C LEU A 41 -7.02 6.57 12.64
N SER A 42 -5.88 5.91 12.84
CA SER A 42 -4.78 6.36 13.71
C SER A 42 -3.98 7.55 13.13
N GLU A 43 -4.18 7.90 11.86
CA GLU A 43 -3.44 8.99 11.20
C GLU A 43 -4.35 10.16 10.82
N LEU A 44 -5.56 10.15 11.35
CA LEU A 44 -6.51 11.21 11.14
C LEU A 44 -5.96 12.56 11.63
N PRO A 45 -6.22 13.66 10.88
CA PRO A 45 -5.59 14.96 11.09
C PRO A 45 -6.20 15.71 12.29
N HIS A 46 -6.00 15.17 13.49
CA HIS A 46 -6.45 15.74 14.76
C HIS A 46 -5.36 15.61 15.86
N PRO A 47 -5.06 16.68 16.64
CA PRO A 47 -3.95 16.69 17.60
C PRO A 47 -3.97 15.58 18.66
N ILE A 48 -5.14 15.22 19.19
CA ILE A 48 -5.24 14.14 20.18
C ILE A 48 -5.13 12.74 19.55
N ILE A 49 -5.53 12.57 18.29
CA ILE A 49 -5.35 11.31 17.57
C ILE A 49 -3.88 11.11 17.29
N ALA A 50 -3.20 12.12 16.73
CA ALA A 50 -1.76 12.07 16.46
C ALA A 50 -0.97 11.81 17.75
N LYS A 51 -1.32 12.50 18.85
CA LYS A 51 -0.66 12.26 20.14
C LYS A 51 -0.92 10.85 20.65
N ALA A 52 -2.15 10.34 20.60
CA ALA A 52 -2.45 8.97 21.01
C ALA A 52 -1.69 7.96 20.15
N ALA A 53 -1.74 8.07 18.82
CA ALA A 53 -1.08 7.15 17.90
C ALA A 53 0.45 7.14 18.03
N GLY A 54 1.07 8.26 18.43
CA GLY A 54 2.49 8.36 18.73
C GLY A 54 2.89 8.01 20.16
N SER A 55 1.92 7.81 21.07
CA SER A 55 2.17 7.45 22.46
C SER A 55 2.13 5.94 22.71
N PHE A 56 1.62 5.16 21.75
CA PHE A 56 1.53 3.70 21.84
C PHE A 56 2.28 3.08 20.67
N GLY A 57 3.38 2.39 20.97
CA GLY A 57 4.31 1.84 19.98
C GLY A 57 4.19 0.33 19.80
N ALA A 58 5.13 -0.23 19.02
CA ALA A 58 5.26 -1.68 18.91
C ALA A 58 5.67 -2.32 20.25
N ASP A 59 6.50 -1.61 21.04
CA ASP A 59 6.93 -2.04 22.38
C ASP A 59 6.07 -1.36 23.48
N PRO A 60 5.29 -2.11 24.27
CA PRO A 60 4.56 -1.59 25.41
C PRO A 60 5.42 -0.89 26.47
N ALA A 61 6.71 -1.25 26.58
CA ALA A 61 7.61 -0.65 27.55
C ALA A 61 7.96 0.81 27.20
N GLU A 62 7.79 1.21 25.94
CA GLU A 62 8.07 2.56 25.44
C GLU A 62 6.80 3.43 25.37
N ASP A 63 5.64 2.91 25.81
CA ASP A 63 4.38 3.65 25.76
C ASP A 63 4.44 4.91 26.67
N SER A 64 4.04 6.06 26.12
CA SER A 64 4.14 7.38 26.75
C SER A 64 2.75 7.93 27.10
N PHE A 65 2.24 7.64 28.28
CA PHE A 65 0.98 8.20 28.80
C PHE A 65 1.19 8.88 30.17
N VAL A 66 0.23 9.73 30.58
CA VAL A 66 0.36 10.50 31.83
C VAL A 66 0.15 9.62 33.06
N GLY A 67 -0.83 8.73 33.00
CA GLY A 67 -1.22 7.84 34.08
C GLY A 67 -2.59 7.24 33.81
N GLN A 68 -3.20 6.64 34.84
CA GLN A 68 -4.58 6.19 34.76
C GLN A 68 -5.55 7.35 35.06
N ILE A 69 -6.70 7.35 34.40
CA ILE A 69 -7.78 8.31 34.67
C ILE A 69 -8.49 7.88 35.96
N VAL A 70 -8.10 8.46 37.09
CA VAL A 70 -8.55 8.06 38.43
C VAL A 70 -10.06 8.18 38.65
N CYS A 71 -10.74 9.09 37.94
CA CYS A 71 -12.19 9.26 38.07
C CYS A 71 -13.02 8.20 37.34
N VAL A 72 -12.39 7.30 36.59
CA VAL A 72 -13.05 6.17 35.94
C VAL A 72 -12.48 4.88 36.50
N THR A 73 -13.30 4.14 37.25
CA THR A 73 -12.90 2.90 37.93
C THR A 73 -13.47 1.66 37.26
N GLN A 74 -14.55 1.79 36.47
CA GLN A 74 -15.16 0.67 35.76
C GLN A 74 -14.29 0.13 34.62
N LEU A 75 -13.46 0.99 34.01
CA LEU A 75 -12.50 0.64 32.96
C LEU A 75 -11.13 1.20 33.29
N ARG A 76 -10.08 0.43 32.98
CA ARG A 76 -8.71 0.93 33.05
C ARG A 76 -8.44 1.82 31.83
N LEU A 77 -8.49 3.13 32.03
CA LEU A 77 -8.26 4.13 30.98
C LEU A 77 -6.93 4.85 31.20
N LEU A 78 -6.09 4.87 30.18
CA LEU A 78 -4.82 5.56 30.14
C LEU A 78 -5.00 6.96 29.59
N GLU A 79 -4.38 7.93 30.26
CA GLU A 79 -4.55 9.33 29.96
C GLU A 79 -3.51 9.84 28.95
N ILE A 80 -4.00 10.51 27.90
CA ILE A 80 -3.19 11.25 26.93
C ILE A 80 -3.55 12.73 26.94
N LYS A 81 -2.54 13.61 26.84
CA LYS A 81 -2.70 15.07 26.79
C LYS A 81 -2.02 15.64 25.56
N SER A 82 -2.72 16.53 24.84
CA SER A 82 -2.18 17.30 23.73
C SER A 82 -2.74 18.72 23.78
N ALA A 83 -1.93 19.69 24.24
CA ALA A 83 -2.37 21.05 24.55
C ALA A 83 -3.64 21.06 25.44
N GLN A 84 -4.76 21.60 24.96
CA GLN A 84 -6.04 21.61 25.68
C GLN A 84 -6.81 20.29 25.56
N TRP A 85 -6.44 19.41 24.64
CA TRP A 85 -7.10 18.12 24.46
C TRP A 85 -6.67 17.10 25.51
N ARG A 86 -7.64 16.30 25.93
CA ARG A 86 -7.52 15.12 26.78
C ARG A 86 -8.10 13.92 26.05
N GLY A 87 -7.46 12.78 26.19
CA GLY A 87 -7.88 11.52 25.61
C GLY A 87 -7.81 10.39 26.63
N ALA A 88 -8.78 9.48 26.57
CA ALA A 88 -8.79 8.22 27.28
C ALA A 88 -8.50 7.09 26.30
N VAL A 89 -7.42 6.36 26.55
CA VAL A 89 -7.05 5.18 25.77
C VAL A 89 -7.34 3.93 26.59
N TRP A 90 -8.06 2.98 25.99
CA TRP A 90 -8.30 1.66 26.53
C TRP A 90 -7.49 0.64 25.74
N GLU A 91 -6.76 -0.23 26.42
CA GLU A 91 -6.06 -1.35 25.79
C GLU A 91 -6.95 -2.59 25.86
N ASP A 92 -7.23 -3.16 24.70
CA ASP A 92 -8.00 -4.40 24.58
C ASP A 92 -7.18 -5.57 25.13
N PRO A 93 -7.58 -6.22 26.24
CA PRO A 93 -6.80 -7.31 26.84
C PRO A 93 -6.66 -8.54 25.93
N GLU A 94 -7.59 -8.74 24.99
CA GLU A 94 -7.56 -9.91 24.09
C GLU A 94 -6.65 -9.67 22.89
N SER A 95 -6.74 -8.49 22.28
CA SER A 95 -6.04 -8.18 21.01
C SER A 95 -4.78 -7.35 21.19
N GLY A 96 -4.58 -6.73 22.36
CA GLY A 96 -3.49 -5.78 22.64
C GLY A 96 -3.64 -4.44 21.91
N VAL A 97 -4.77 -4.20 21.25
CA VAL A 97 -5.00 -2.96 20.48
C VAL A 97 -5.37 -1.82 21.42
N CYS A 98 -4.72 -0.68 21.22
CA CYS A 98 -5.04 0.54 21.96
C CYS A 98 -6.13 1.35 21.22
N TRP A 99 -7.19 1.68 21.95
CA TRP A 99 -8.36 2.39 21.45
C TRP A 99 -8.49 3.73 22.15
N LEU A 100 -8.45 4.84 21.40
CA LEU A 100 -8.88 6.14 21.91
C LEU A 100 -10.41 6.13 22.00
N VAL A 101 -10.91 5.81 23.19
CA VAL A 101 -12.32 5.57 23.45
C VAL A 101 -13.06 6.83 23.88
N ALA A 102 -12.38 7.85 24.39
CA ALA A 102 -12.99 9.15 24.67
C ALA A 102 -11.97 10.28 24.48
N ALA A 103 -12.44 11.46 24.09
CA ALA A 103 -11.63 12.66 23.95
C ALA A 103 -12.43 13.92 24.27
N GLY A 104 -11.77 14.98 24.69
CA GLY A 104 -12.43 16.25 24.98
C GLY A 104 -11.47 17.36 25.36
N LEU A 105 -12.00 18.53 25.66
CA LEU A 105 -11.22 19.68 26.07
C LEU A 105 -11.12 19.75 27.61
N ALA A 106 -9.96 20.18 28.09
CA ALA A 106 -9.81 20.69 29.45
C ALA A 106 -10.42 22.10 29.52
N LYS A 107 -11.48 22.29 30.31
CA LYS A 107 -12.23 23.56 30.42
C LYS A 107 -12.38 24.00 31.88
N GLY A 108 -12.38 25.31 32.11
CA GLY A 108 -12.69 25.94 33.40
C GLY A 108 -11.98 25.33 34.61
N GLU A 109 -10.66 25.12 34.52
CA GLU A 109 -9.87 24.49 35.61
C GLU A 109 -10.43 23.14 36.09
N HIS A 110 -11.03 22.36 35.19
CA HIS A 110 -11.66 21.07 35.46
C HIS A 110 -12.95 21.12 36.29
N ARG A 111 -13.62 22.27 36.30
CA ARG A 111 -14.90 22.48 37.00
C ARG A 111 -16.08 22.63 36.07
N ASP A 112 -15.84 22.92 34.79
CA ASP A 112 -16.92 23.09 33.81
C ASP A 112 -17.66 21.78 33.57
N HIS A 113 -18.98 21.89 33.33
CA HIS A 113 -19.82 20.75 33.01
C HIS A 113 -19.33 19.99 31.76
N ASP A 114 -18.75 20.71 30.80
CA ASP A 114 -18.24 20.17 29.55
C ASP A 114 -16.75 19.82 29.60
N ASP A 115 -16.12 19.91 30.78
CA ASP A 115 -14.76 19.42 30.97
C ASP A 115 -14.70 17.91 30.83
N PHE A 116 -13.63 17.45 30.19
CA PHE A 116 -13.38 16.03 29.94
C PHE A 116 -13.52 15.14 31.19
N TYR A 117 -12.93 15.50 32.32
CA TYR A 117 -12.97 14.65 33.52
C TYR A 117 -14.32 14.66 34.22
N GLN A 118 -15.02 15.81 34.21
CA GLN A 118 -16.38 15.89 34.76
C GLN A 118 -17.34 15.02 33.96
N ARG A 119 -17.26 15.07 32.62
CA ARG A 119 -18.03 14.16 31.76
C ARG A 119 -17.65 12.70 32.00
N ALA A 120 -16.35 12.40 32.11
CA ALA A 120 -15.91 11.03 32.34
C ALA A 120 -16.39 10.47 33.69
N LYS A 121 -16.35 11.28 34.74
CA LYS A 121 -16.88 10.92 36.07
C LYS A 121 -18.38 10.66 36.04
N ARG A 122 -19.18 11.51 35.36
CA ARG A 122 -20.63 11.28 35.23
C ARG A 122 -20.96 9.97 34.55
N GLU A 123 -20.24 9.65 33.47
CA GLU A 123 -20.43 8.38 32.76
C GLU A 123 -20.03 7.18 33.63
N ASN A 124 -18.99 7.31 34.45
CA ASN A 124 -18.61 6.29 35.42
C ASN A 124 -19.63 6.10 36.55
N ASP A 125 -20.20 7.19 37.06
CA ASP A 125 -21.06 7.14 38.25
C ASP A 125 -22.53 6.79 37.91
N SER A 126 -23.00 7.21 36.74
CA SER A 126 -24.43 7.15 36.37
C SER A 126 -24.72 6.77 34.92
N GLY A 127 -23.69 6.69 34.08
CA GLY A 127 -23.81 6.31 32.68
C GLY A 127 -23.40 4.86 32.43
N ASP A 128 -23.19 4.55 31.15
CA ASP A 128 -22.68 3.27 30.69
C ASP A 128 -21.31 3.48 30.06
N VAL A 129 -20.25 3.21 30.82
CA VAL A 129 -18.87 3.36 30.33
C VAL A 129 -18.56 2.31 29.24
N ALA A 130 -19.28 1.18 29.20
CA ALA A 130 -19.07 0.15 28.19
C ALA A 130 -19.43 0.65 26.78
N ARG A 131 -20.31 1.65 26.66
CA ARG A 131 -20.64 2.29 25.36
C ARG A 131 -19.44 2.98 24.69
N TRP A 132 -18.35 3.20 25.43
CA TRP A 132 -17.13 3.78 24.88
C TRP A 132 -16.24 2.74 24.19
N LEU A 133 -16.41 1.46 24.51
CA LEU A 133 -15.62 0.37 23.96
C LEU A 133 -15.91 0.20 22.45
N PRO A 134 -14.94 -0.32 21.69
CA PRO A 134 -15.10 -0.55 20.26
C PRO A 134 -16.22 -1.55 19.96
N VAL A 135 -17.04 -1.25 18.96
CA VAL A 135 -18.11 -2.13 18.46
C VAL A 135 -17.63 -2.98 17.27
N ASP A 136 -18.48 -3.87 16.76
CA ASP A 136 -18.13 -4.75 15.65
C ASP A 136 -17.69 -4.01 14.39
N GLU A 137 -18.26 -2.82 14.14
CA GLU A 137 -17.87 -1.97 13.02
C GLU A 137 -16.45 -1.41 13.20
N ASP A 138 -16.07 -0.98 14.42
CA ASP A 138 -14.70 -0.57 14.73
C ASP A 138 -13.70 -1.71 14.45
N LYS A 139 -14.07 -2.94 14.85
CA LYS A 139 -13.26 -4.15 14.66
C LYS A 139 -13.21 -4.57 13.18
N ARG A 140 -14.28 -4.35 12.41
CA ARG A 140 -14.31 -4.55 10.95
C ARG A 140 -13.28 -3.64 10.26
N LEU A 141 -13.32 -2.35 10.59
CA LEU A 141 -12.39 -1.34 10.09
C LEU A 141 -10.94 -1.64 10.48
N LEU A 142 -10.69 -2.06 11.73
CA LEU A 142 -9.36 -2.49 12.18
C LEU A 142 -8.81 -3.67 11.36
N ARG A 143 -9.65 -4.68 11.09
CA ARG A 143 -9.24 -5.84 10.26
C ARG A 143 -8.85 -5.41 8.85
N ARG A 144 -9.57 -4.46 8.26
CA ARG A 144 -9.26 -3.89 6.95
C ARG A 144 -7.93 -3.13 6.94
N GLU A 145 -7.71 -2.25 7.92
CA GLU A 145 -6.43 -1.53 8.09
C GLU A 145 -5.26 -2.49 8.26
N THR A 146 -5.47 -3.54 9.06
CA THR A 146 -4.45 -4.56 9.31
C THR A 146 -4.13 -5.33 8.04
N ALA A 147 -5.13 -5.71 7.25
CA ALA A 147 -4.92 -6.38 5.98
C ALA A 147 -4.16 -5.48 4.99
N ALA A 148 -4.55 -4.21 4.87
CA ALA A 148 -3.88 -3.25 3.98
C ALA A 148 -2.41 -3.03 4.37
N ARG A 149 -2.13 -2.88 5.68
CA ARG A 149 -0.75 -2.76 6.19
C ARG A 149 0.07 -4.01 5.89
N LEU A 150 -0.45 -5.21 6.22
CA LEU A 150 0.25 -6.47 5.95
C LEU A 150 0.54 -6.67 4.46
N MET A 151 -0.38 -6.28 3.58
CA MET A 151 -0.15 -6.33 2.13
C MET A 151 0.94 -5.37 1.70
N THR A 152 0.92 -4.13 2.19
CA THR A 152 1.94 -3.11 1.86
C THR A 152 3.33 -3.54 2.33
N GLU A 153 3.45 -4.02 3.57
CA GLU A 153 4.70 -4.55 4.14
C GLU A 153 5.23 -5.74 3.33
N TRP A 154 4.34 -6.64 2.94
CA TRP A 154 4.70 -7.80 2.12
C TRP A 154 5.14 -7.39 0.70
N GLU A 155 4.47 -6.42 0.06
CA GLU A 155 4.90 -5.91 -1.25
C GLU A 155 6.28 -5.23 -1.17
N LEU A 156 6.56 -4.49 -0.09
CA LEU A 156 7.87 -3.89 0.17
C LEU A 156 8.94 -4.96 0.36
N GLU A 157 8.64 -6.03 1.10
CA GLU A 157 9.54 -7.17 1.27
C GLU A 157 9.86 -7.84 -0.08
N VAL A 158 8.83 -8.13 -0.88
CA VAL A 158 9.00 -8.71 -2.23
C VAL A 158 9.85 -7.81 -3.11
N GLN A 159 9.60 -6.49 -3.09
CA GLN A 159 10.41 -5.52 -3.84
C GLN A 159 11.89 -5.54 -3.40
N GLY A 160 12.14 -5.63 -2.09
CA GLY A 160 13.49 -5.79 -1.53
C GLY A 160 14.17 -7.08 -1.99
N GLN A 161 13.44 -8.20 -2.02
CA GLN A 161 13.95 -9.47 -2.53
C GLN A 161 14.31 -9.40 -4.02
N VAL A 162 13.51 -8.70 -4.84
CA VAL A 162 13.79 -8.47 -6.26
C VAL A 162 15.03 -7.60 -6.46
N LEU A 163 15.20 -6.54 -5.66
CA LEU A 163 16.42 -5.72 -5.68
C LEU A 163 17.67 -6.59 -5.44
N GLU A 164 17.64 -7.43 -4.42
CA GLU A 164 18.76 -8.33 -4.11
C GLU A 164 19.00 -9.37 -5.21
N ALA A 165 17.94 -9.88 -5.83
CA ALA A 165 18.06 -10.79 -6.97
C ALA A 165 18.72 -10.08 -8.16
N LEU A 166 18.24 -8.89 -8.55
CA LEU A 166 18.81 -8.09 -9.63
C LEU A 166 20.29 -7.77 -9.38
N ARG A 167 20.67 -7.38 -8.16
CA ARG A 167 22.08 -7.16 -7.80
C ARG A 167 22.97 -8.36 -8.08
N ARG A 168 22.44 -9.58 -7.91
CA ARG A 168 23.18 -10.84 -8.13
C ARG A 168 23.28 -11.22 -9.59
N VAL A 169 22.26 -10.92 -10.39
CA VAL A 169 22.18 -11.39 -11.79
C VAL A 169 22.37 -10.29 -12.84
N ARG A 170 22.53 -9.02 -12.46
CA ARG A 170 22.59 -7.90 -13.43
C ARG A 170 23.64 -8.06 -14.54
N ASP A 171 24.73 -8.77 -14.27
CA ASP A 171 25.82 -9.03 -15.21
C ASP A 171 25.67 -10.37 -15.95
N GLY A 172 24.54 -11.05 -15.74
CA GLY A 172 24.20 -12.36 -16.28
C GLY A 172 23.96 -13.41 -15.18
N GLY A 173 23.09 -14.38 -15.48
CA GLY A 173 22.83 -15.55 -14.63
C GLY A 173 21.39 -15.63 -14.14
N MET A 174 21.15 -16.54 -13.19
CA MET A 174 19.82 -16.82 -12.63
C MET A 174 19.84 -16.76 -11.10
N HIS A 175 18.81 -16.18 -10.51
CA HIS A 175 18.59 -16.18 -9.07
C HIS A 175 17.16 -16.58 -8.72
N ARG A 176 17.04 -17.41 -7.69
CA ARG A 176 15.76 -17.94 -7.21
C ARG A 176 15.33 -17.23 -5.93
N ILE A 177 14.10 -16.73 -5.92
CA ILE A 177 13.45 -16.10 -4.77
C ILE A 177 12.31 -17.01 -4.28
N GLU A 178 12.19 -17.16 -2.97
CA GLU A 178 11.03 -17.81 -2.35
C GLU A 178 10.12 -16.75 -1.74
N VAL A 179 8.92 -16.60 -2.29
CA VAL A 179 7.93 -15.65 -1.78
C VAL A 179 6.95 -16.37 -0.88
N ARG A 180 6.74 -15.83 0.32
CA ARG A 180 5.83 -16.38 1.33
C ARG A 180 4.52 -15.61 1.40
N GLN A 181 3.51 -16.17 2.06
CA GLN A 181 2.21 -15.50 2.20
C GLN A 181 2.27 -14.38 3.26
N PRO A 182 1.59 -13.24 3.05
CA PRO A 182 1.66 -12.07 3.94
C PRO A 182 1.14 -12.34 5.36
N ARG A 183 0.09 -13.15 5.49
CA ARG A 183 -0.51 -13.50 6.79
C ARG A 183 0.11 -14.75 7.42
N HIS A 184 0.60 -15.66 6.58
CA HIS A 184 1.12 -16.97 6.96
C HIS A 184 2.54 -17.08 6.45
N VAL A 185 3.45 -16.37 7.13
CA VAL A 185 4.87 -16.24 6.73
C VAL A 185 5.63 -17.56 6.80
N GLU A 186 5.03 -18.62 7.33
CA GLU A 186 5.52 -20.00 7.28
C GLU A 186 5.13 -20.72 5.99
N ARG A 187 4.14 -20.21 5.24
CA ARG A 187 3.61 -20.81 4.02
C ARG A 187 4.19 -20.15 2.78
N LYS A 188 4.71 -20.99 1.88
CA LYS A 188 5.16 -20.57 0.56
C LYS A 188 3.97 -20.17 -0.32
N LEU A 189 4.10 -19.05 -1.02
CA LEU A 189 3.17 -18.59 -2.04
C LEU A 189 3.63 -19.01 -3.44
N ALA A 190 4.88 -18.67 -3.77
CA ALA A 190 5.46 -18.95 -5.08
C ALA A 190 6.99 -19.08 -4.99
N VAL A 191 7.58 -19.73 -5.98
CA VAL A 191 9.02 -19.66 -6.27
C VAL A 191 9.18 -18.83 -7.52
N ILE A 192 10.12 -17.89 -7.50
CA ILE A 192 10.41 -17.02 -8.62
C ILE A 192 11.81 -17.31 -9.11
N ASP A 193 11.98 -17.52 -10.40
CA ASP A 193 13.30 -17.51 -11.05
C ASP A 193 13.46 -16.22 -11.87
N LEU A 194 14.52 -15.47 -11.55
CA LEU A 194 14.91 -14.26 -12.27
C LEU A 194 16.21 -14.52 -13.00
N THR A 195 16.16 -14.48 -14.32
CA THR A 195 17.32 -14.70 -15.19
C THR A 195 17.61 -13.43 -15.98
N VAL A 196 18.89 -13.06 -16.05
CA VAL A 196 19.38 -12.00 -16.94
C VAL A 196 20.39 -12.60 -17.91
N THR A 197 20.24 -12.26 -19.18
CA THR A 197 21.13 -12.68 -20.27
C THR A 197 21.68 -11.44 -20.96
N ALA A 198 22.99 -11.23 -20.87
CA ALA A 198 23.67 -10.17 -21.60
C ALA A 198 24.02 -10.67 -23.01
N VAL A 199 23.37 -10.11 -24.04
CA VAL A 199 23.67 -10.38 -25.44
C VAL A 199 24.64 -9.34 -25.96
N ARG A 200 25.80 -9.76 -26.48
CA ARG A 200 26.89 -8.91 -26.95
C ARG A 200 27.42 -9.41 -28.29
N GLU A 201 26.64 -9.22 -29.34
CA GLU A 201 26.96 -9.67 -30.70
C GLU A 201 27.31 -8.47 -31.61
N GLU A 202 27.95 -8.74 -32.75
CA GLU A 202 28.29 -7.69 -33.70
C GLU A 202 27.02 -7.11 -34.34
N GLY A 203 26.76 -5.82 -34.09
CA GLY A 203 25.56 -5.12 -34.56
C GLY A 203 24.31 -5.29 -33.68
N TYR A 204 24.39 -6.03 -32.56
CA TYR A 204 23.28 -6.19 -31.62
C TYR A 204 23.78 -6.36 -30.18
N GLN A 205 23.37 -5.45 -29.30
CA GLN A 205 23.63 -5.53 -27.88
C GLN A 205 22.34 -5.29 -27.11
N ALA A 206 22.02 -6.19 -26.19
CA ALA A 206 20.83 -6.08 -25.37
C ALA A 206 21.02 -6.82 -24.05
N ASP A 207 20.27 -6.42 -23.04
CA ASP A 207 20.11 -7.18 -21.81
C ASP A 207 18.69 -7.73 -21.74
N GLU A 208 18.57 -9.05 -21.75
CA GLU A 208 17.30 -9.75 -21.67
C GLU A 208 17.03 -10.17 -20.24
N ILE A 209 15.82 -9.93 -19.75
CA ILE A 209 15.36 -10.47 -18.48
C ILE A 209 14.25 -11.49 -18.73
N LEU A 210 14.31 -12.60 -18.00
CA LEU A 210 13.28 -13.61 -17.95
C LEU A 210 12.87 -13.80 -16.49
N LEU A 211 11.58 -13.69 -16.24
CA LEU A 211 10.95 -13.91 -14.95
C LEU A 211 10.00 -15.10 -15.07
N GLU A 212 10.18 -16.09 -14.21
CA GLU A 212 9.28 -17.24 -14.11
C GLU A 212 8.68 -17.28 -12.70
N ILE A 213 7.34 -17.32 -12.62
CA ILE A 213 6.57 -17.34 -11.39
C ILE A 213 5.88 -18.70 -11.26
N ASP A 214 6.43 -19.56 -10.39
CA ASP A 214 5.88 -20.87 -10.05
C ASP A 214 5.04 -20.79 -8.76
N THR A 215 3.76 -20.51 -8.92
CA THR A 215 2.80 -20.43 -7.82
C THR A 215 2.43 -21.82 -7.27
N VAL A 216 2.37 -21.95 -5.95
CA VAL A 216 1.93 -23.19 -5.28
C VAL A 216 0.46 -23.47 -5.63
N GLN A 217 0.11 -24.74 -5.91
CA GLN A 217 -1.23 -25.15 -6.42
C GLN A 217 -2.43 -24.52 -5.70
N GLY A 218 -2.40 -24.38 -4.37
CA GLY A 218 -3.50 -23.78 -3.60
C GLY A 218 -3.63 -22.26 -3.69
N SER A 219 -2.70 -21.58 -4.36
CA SER A 219 -2.67 -20.12 -4.55
C SER A 219 -2.83 -19.68 -6.00
N ILE A 220 -2.89 -20.63 -6.94
CA ILE A 220 -3.13 -20.35 -8.37
C ILE A 220 -4.54 -19.78 -8.55
N GLY A 221 -4.67 -18.73 -9.35
CA GLY A 221 -5.91 -18.02 -9.63
C GLY A 221 -6.39 -17.10 -8.50
N THR A 222 -5.61 -16.95 -7.43
CA THR A 222 -6.00 -16.11 -6.30
C THR A 222 -5.62 -14.64 -6.53
N ASN A 223 -6.33 -13.73 -5.85
CA ASN A 223 -5.94 -12.31 -5.84
C ASN A 223 -4.51 -12.11 -5.33
N LEU A 224 -4.02 -12.97 -4.43
CA LEU A 224 -2.66 -12.85 -3.89
C LEU A 224 -1.60 -13.19 -4.95
N GLU A 225 -1.83 -14.22 -5.78
CA GLU A 225 -0.97 -14.49 -6.94
C GLU A 225 -0.98 -13.31 -7.92
N TRP A 226 -2.15 -12.74 -8.19
CA TRP A 226 -2.26 -11.58 -9.06
C TRP A 226 -1.47 -10.39 -8.54
N GLN A 227 -1.62 -10.07 -7.24
CA GLN A 227 -0.86 -9.00 -6.60
C GLN A 227 0.65 -9.26 -6.63
N LEU A 228 1.10 -10.50 -6.38
CA LEU A 228 2.51 -10.87 -6.53
C LEU A 228 2.99 -10.58 -7.95
N THR A 229 2.26 -11.07 -8.94
CA THR A 229 2.65 -10.91 -10.35
C THR A 229 2.78 -9.42 -10.70
N MET A 230 1.78 -8.62 -10.35
CA MET A 230 1.82 -7.18 -10.60
C MET A 230 2.98 -6.50 -9.88
N ARG A 231 3.24 -6.86 -8.62
CA ARG A 231 4.35 -6.31 -7.85
C ARG A 231 5.70 -6.63 -8.47
N MET A 232 5.91 -7.86 -8.94
CA MET A 232 7.14 -8.27 -9.63
C MET A 232 7.34 -7.48 -10.93
N LEU A 233 6.31 -7.37 -11.75
CA LEU A 233 6.37 -6.66 -13.03
C LEU A 233 6.65 -5.17 -12.86
N ILE A 234 5.93 -4.51 -11.95
CA ILE A 234 6.14 -3.09 -11.62
C ILE A 234 7.54 -2.85 -11.05
N THR A 235 8.03 -3.79 -10.24
CA THR A 235 9.37 -3.70 -9.66
C THR A 235 10.45 -3.87 -10.72
N LEU A 236 10.33 -4.81 -11.64
CA LEU A 236 11.36 -5.06 -12.66
C LEU A 236 11.31 -4.05 -13.80
N SER A 237 10.12 -3.77 -14.35
CA SER A 237 9.93 -2.89 -15.50
C SER A 237 8.66 -2.06 -15.30
N PRO A 238 8.74 -0.84 -14.73
CA PRO A 238 7.55 -0.03 -14.48
C PRO A 238 6.64 0.26 -15.68
N PRO A 239 7.16 0.48 -16.91
CA PRO A 239 6.31 0.72 -18.07
C PRO A 239 5.41 -0.48 -18.38
N VAL A 240 4.10 -0.33 -18.21
CA VAL A 240 3.13 -1.42 -18.40
C VAL A 240 3.15 -1.95 -19.84
N GLN A 241 3.51 -1.08 -20.78
CA GLN A 241 3.62 -1.40 -22.19
C GLN A 241 4.81 -2.31 -22.52
N SER A 242 5.83 -2.45 -21.66
CA SER A 242 6.99 -3.32 -21.95
C SER A 242 6.76 -4.80 -21.59
N TRP A 243 5.57 -5.14 -21.07
CA TRP A 243 5.35 -6.43 -20.44
C TRP A 243 4.93 -7.54 -21.38
N ASP A 244 5.89 -8.26 -21.95
CA ASP A 244 5.58 -9.50 -22.67
C ASP A 244 5.33 -10.64 -21.68
N ARG A 245 4.05 -10.96 -21.46
CA ARG A 245 3.65 -11.98 -20.47
C ARG A 245 2.93 -13.12 -21.15
N TYR A 246 3.34 -14.34 -20.82
CA TYR A 246 2.59 -15.54 -21.12
C TYR A 246 2.51 -16.44 -19.88
N LYS A 247 1.29 -16.59 -19.34
CA LYS A 247 1.02 -17.34 -18.10
C LYS A 247 1.87 -16.81 -16.92
N GLY A 248 2.74 -17.64 -16.35
CA GLY A 248 3.66 -17.31 -15.26
C GLY A 248 5.03 -16.83 -15.73
N THR A 249 5.25 -16.73 -17.04
CA THR A 249 6.52 -16.31 -17.62
C THR A 249 6.39 -14.89 -18.16
N TYR A 250 7.42 -14.08 -17.92
CA TYR A 250 7.56 -12.73 -18.42
C TYR A 250 8.96 -12.54 -18.99
N SER A 251 9.07 -11.88 -20.13
CA SER A 251 10.35 -11.48 -20.69
C SER A 251 10.35 -10.02 -21.10
N THR A 252 11.52 -9.40 -21.04
CA THR A 252 11.72 -8.09 -21.65
C THR A 252 13.15 -7.94 -22.13
N ILE A 253 13.32 -7.14 -23.17
CA ILE A 253 14.60 -6.84 -23.79
C ILE A 253 14.84 -5.36 -23.58
N ALA A 254 15.99 -5.01 -23.00
CA ALA A 254 16.38 -3.65 -22.72
C ALA A 254 17.75 -3.32 -23.30
N GLU A 255 18.04 -2.03 -23.41
CA GLU A 255 19.37 -1.55 -23.79
C GLU A 255 20.43 -2.00 -22.76
N PRO A 256 21.69 -2.21 -23.18
CA PRO A 256 22.76 -2.56 -22.27
C PRO A 256 22.87 -1.60 -21.08
N GLY A 257 22.91 -2.14 -19.87
CA GLY A 257 23.03 -1.37 -18.63
C GLY A 257 21.70 -0.91 -18.02
N ALA A 258 20.56 -1.15 -18.68
CA ALA A 258 19.24 -0.82 -18.13
C ALA A 258 18.98 -1.47 -16.76
N TRP A 259 19.49 -2.69 -16.52
CA TRP A 259 19.33 -3.38 -15.24
C TRP A 259 20.21 -2.83 -14.13
N ALA A 260 21.36 -2.24 -14.46
CA ALA A 260 22.17 -1.51 -13.49
C ALA A 260 21.44 -0.24 -13.05
N GLU A 261 20.94 0.55 -14.00
CA GLU A 261 20.15 1.75 -13.70
C GLU A 261 18.91 1.40 -12.87
N ARG A 262 18.21 0.33 -13.25
CA ARG A 262 17.02 -0.12 -12.51
C ARG A 262 17.34 -0.54 -11.08
N THR A 263 18.49 -1.18 -10.88
CA THR A 263 18.97 -1.58 -9.55
C THR A 263 19.17 -0.35 -8.64
N ASP A 264 19.73 0.73 -9.17
CA ASP A 264 19.98 1.97 -8.42
C ASP A 264 18.67 2.71 -8.08
N GLN A 265 17.73 2.76 -9.04
CA GLN A 265 16.39 3.31 -8.82
C GLN A 265 15.64 2.52 -7.72
N LEU A 266 15.69 1.19 -7.78
CA LEU A 266 15.06 0.33 -6.77
C LEU A 266 15.72 0.45 -5.40
N ALA A 267 17.04 0.60 -5.35
CA ALA A 267 17.75 0.84 -4.09
C ALA A 267 17.25 2.11 -3.39
N THR A 268 17.05 3.18 -4.14
CA THR A 268 16.49 4.45 -3.63
C THR A 268 15.08 4.24 -3.07
N LEU A 269 14.21 3.55 -3.80
CA LEU A 269 12.83 3.27 -3.37
C LEU A 269 12.79 2.38 -2.12
N VAL A 270 13.60 1.33 -2.06
CA VAL A 270 13.69 0.43 -0.90
C VAL A 270 14.20 1.17 0.34
N GLU A 271 15.21 2.03 0.19
CA GLU A 271 15.72 2.87 1.28
C GLU A 271 14.63 3.83 1.80
N ALA A 272 13.87 4.45 0.89
CA ALA A 272 12.76 5.33 1.21
C ALA A 272 11.50 4.60 1.74
N HIS A 273 11.49 3.26 1.75
CA HIS A 273 10.31 2.43 2.05
C HIS A 273 9.10 2.73 1.15
N GLU A 274 9.37 3.01 -0.12
CA GLU A 274 8.39 3.33 -1.14
C GLU A 274 8.23 2.19 -2.15
N LEU A 275 6.98 1.91 -2.54
CA LEU A 275 6.70 0.94 -3.60
C LEU A 275 6.93 1.58 -4.97
N ALA A 276 7.57 0.83 -5.87
CA ALA A 276 7.61 1.17 -7.28
C ALA A 276 6.18 1.32 -7.82
N VAL A 277 5.98 2.31 -8.69
CA VAL A 277 4.68 2.61 -9.30
C VAL A 277 4.71 2.25 -10.77
N SER A 278 3.62 1.68 -11.29
CA SER A 278 3.48 1.40 -12.71
C SER A 278 3.48 2.70 -13.53
N GLN A 279 4.08 2.66 -14.72
CA GLN A 279 4.08 3.75 -15.67
C GLN A 279 3.19 3.38 -16.84
N LEU A 280 2.10 4.12 -17.01
CA LEU A 280 1.21 3.96 -18.16
C LEU A 280 1.86 4.55 -19.40
N GLY A 281 1.61 3.94 -20.57
CA GLY A 281 1.99 4.53 -21.84
C GLY A 281 1.36 5.89 -22.07
N THR A 282 2.08 6.76 -22.77
CA THR A 282 1.69 8.15 -23.05
C THR A 282 1.38 8.41 -24.52
N SER A 283 1.59 7.43 -25.39
CA SER A 283 1.43 7.56 -26.84
C SER A 283 0.78 6.32 -27.46
N SER A 284 -0.02 6.52 -28.50
CA SER A 284 -0.55 5.46 -29.35
C SER A 284 0.41 5.16 -30.50
N HIS A 285 0.79 3.90 -30.65
CA HIS A 285 1.72 3.44 -31.68
C HIS A 285 0.97 2.71 -32.80
N PHE A 286 1.48 2.81 -34.03
CA PHE A 286 0.85 2.19 -35.18
C PHE A 286 1.46 0.81 -35.41
N VAL A 287 0.58 -0.18 -35.60
CA VAL A 287 0.92 -1.56 -35.89
C VAL A 287 -0.05 -2.12 -36.91
N HIS A 288 0.34 -3.20 -37.56
CA HIS A 288 -0.55 -3.88 -38.50
C HIS A 288 -1.73 -4.53 -37.76
N ALA A 289 -2.97 -4.27 -38.18
CA ALA A 289 -4.19 -4.73 -37.50
C ALA A 289 -4.21 -6.24 -37.21
N ARG A 290 -3.73 -7.06 -38.15
CA ARG A 290 -3.59 -8.53 -37.99
C ARG A 290 -2.76 -8.98 -36.78
N HIS A 291 -1.90 -8.13 -36.23
CA HIS A 291 -1.06 -8.43 -35.07
C HIS A 291 -1.68 -7.92 -33.76
N LEU A 292 -2.79 -7.18 -33.78
CA LEU A 292 -3.38 -6.57 -32.58
C LEU A 292 -4.31 -7.53 -31.82
N ALA A 293 -5.29 -8.10 -32.50
CA ALA A 293 -6.38 -8.83 -31.82
C ALA A 293 -5.88 -9.98 -30.93
N GLY A 294 -4.97 -10.82 -31.44
CA GLY A 294 -4.38 -11.90 -30.65
C GLY A 294 -3.47 -11.38 -29.53
N SER A 295 -2.60 -10.42 -29.85
CA SER A 295 -1.60 -9.90 -28.89
C SER A 295 -2.22 -9.13 -27.73
N THR A 296 -3.35 -8.44 -27.94
CA THR A 296 -4.12 -7.80 -26.86
C THR A 296 -4.71 -8.81 -25.89
N ILE A 297 -5.21 -9.94 -26.38
CA ILE A 297 -5.81 -11.00 -25.54
C ILE A 297 -4.72 -11.81 -24.82
N GLU A 298 -3.64 -12.13 -25.53
CA GLU A 298 -2.58 -13.01 -25.05
C GLU A 298 -1.49 -12.27 -24.25
N GLY A 299 -1.52 -10.93 -24.21
CA GLY A 299 -0.51 -10.11 -23.51
C GLY A 299 0.86 -10.14 -24.17
N ARG A 300 0.91 -10.32 -25.50
CA ARG A 300 2.17 -10.43 -26.26
C ARG A 300 2.66 -9.09 -26.79
N ALA A 301 3.97 -8.91 -26.80
CA ALA A 301 4.58 -7.73 -27.39
C ALA A 301 4.42 -7.70 -28.93
N VAL A 302 4.15 -6.51 -29.45
CA VAL A 302 4.13 -6.20 -30.88
C VAL A 302 5.14 -5.12 -31.19
N ARG A 303 5.74 -5.19 -32.38
CA ARG A 303 6.66 -4.15 -32.86
C ARG A 303 5.89 -3.04 -33.57
N ALA A 304 5.95 -1.84 -33.03
CA ALA A 304 5.43 -0.61 -33.63
C ALA A 304 6.18 -0.23 -34.91
N MET A 305 5.53 0.56 -35.76
CA MET A 305 6.13 1.14 -36.95
C MET A 305 7.34 2.05 -36.62
N CYS A 306 7.33 2.71 -35.47
CA CYS A 306 8.48 3.50 -34.97
C CYS A 306 9.66 2.63 -34.49
N GLY A 307 9.48 1.31 -34.36
CA GLY A 307 10.52 0.37 -33.91
C GLY A 307 10.38 -0.08 -32.46
N VAL A 308 9.62 0.63 -31.63
CA VAL A 308 9.35 0.29 -30.22
C VAL A 308 8.55 -1.00 -30.12
N TYR A 309 8.94 -1.88 -29.19
CA TYR A 309 8.13 -3.04 -28.80
C TYR A 309 7.22 -2.66 -27.65
N PHE A 310 5.93 -3.02 -27.75
CA PHE A 310 4.96 -2.75 -26.70
C PHE A 310 3.83 -3.78 -26.67
N VAL A 311 3.13 -3.90 -25.54
CA VAL A 311 1.99 -4.79 -25.36
C VAL A 311 0.69 -3.96 -25.40
N PRO A 312 -0.24 -4.24 -26.32
CA PRO A 312 -1.41 -3.41 -26.58
C PRO A 312 -2.55 -3.71 -25.58
N MET A 313 -2.33 -3.46 -24.28
CA MET A 313 -3.33 -3.64 -23.21
C MET A 313 -4.06 -2.35 -22.80
N GLN A 314 -3.65 -1.20 -23.34
CA GLN A 314 -4.23 0.10 -22.99
C GLN A 314 -5.17 0.59 -24.09
N ASP A 315 -6.21 1.33 -23.69
CA ASP A 315 -7.07 2.04 -24.63
C ASP A 315 -6.28 3.17 -25.32
N HIS A 316 -6.08 2.99 -26.62
CA HIS A 316 -5.30 3.89 -27.45
C HIS A 316 -6.05 5.13 -27.95
N GLU A 317 -7.39 5.16 -27.88
CA GLU A 317 -8.19 6.25 -28.45
C GLU A 317 -7.98 7.58 -27.72
N SER A 318 -7.71 7.52 -26.42
CA SER A 318 -7.46 8.70 -25.58
C SER A 318 -6.00 9.19 -25.61
N MET A 319 -5.10 8.48 -26.30
CA MET A 319 -3.67 8.77 -26.32
C MET A 319 -3.23 9.54 -27.56
N PRO A 320 -2.33 10.54 -27.44
CA PRO A 320 -1.76 11.21 -28.61
C PRO A 320 -1.00 10.22 -29.48
N LYS A 321 -1.07 10.42 -30.80
CA LYS A 321 -0.39 9.56 -31.77
C LYS A 321 1.12 9.77 -31.69
N CYS A 322 1.89 8.68 -31.69
CA CYS A 322 3.33 8.71 -31.81
C CYS A 322 3.73 9.42 -33.12
N GLU A 323 4.55 10.47 -33.02
CA GLU A 323 4.97 11.29 -34.15
C GLU A 323 5.70 10.46 -35.22
N THR A 324 6.69 9.65 -34.81
CA THR A 324 7.44 8.77 -35.72
C THR A 324 6.54 7.75 -36.43
N CYS A 325 5.55 7.18 -35.73
CA CYS A 325 4.57 6.30 -36.35
C CYS A 325 3.71 7.05 -37.38
N SER A 326 3.29 8.28 -37.05
CA SER A 326 2.45 9.09 -37.93
C SER A 326 3.17 9.49 -39.21
N ILE A 327 4.44 9.90 -39.11
CA ILE A 327 5.30 10.25 -40.25
C ILE A 327 5.47 9.04 -41.16
N ARG A 328 5.96 7.91 -40.62
CA ARG A 328 6.20 6.68 -41.40
C ARG A 328 4.94 6.12 -42.03
N TYR A 329 3.79 6.27 -41.38
CA TYR A 329 2.52 5.82 -41.93
C TYR A 329 2.09 6.69 -43.11
N GLY A 330 2.32 8.00 -43.05
CA GLY A 330 2.06 8.91 -44.16
C GLY A 330 2.98 8.70 -45.37
N GLU A 331 4.14 8.07 -45.17
CA GLU A 331 5.08 7.69 -46.24
C GLU A 331 4.70 6.36 -46.94
N LEU A 332 3.69 5.63 -46.43
CA LEU A 332 3.25 4.40 -47.07
C LEU A 332 2.57 4.69 -48.42
N PRO A 333 2.78 3.84 -49.45
CA PRO A 333 2.06 3.98 -50.71
C PRO A 333 0.55 3.86 -50.49
N GLU A 334 -0.23 4.72 -51.13
CA GLU A 334 -1.69 4.54 -51.20
C GLU A 334 -1.99 3.18 -51.85
N GLN A 335 -2.83 2.37 -51.19
CA GLN A 335 -3.26 1.05 -51.68
C GLN A 335 -4.37 1.15 -52.69
#